data_AF-M0JSL8-F1
#
_entry.id   AF-M0JSL8-F1
#
_cell.length_a   1.000
_cell.length_b   1.000
_cell.length_c   1.000
_cell.angle_alpha   90.00
_cell.angle_beta   90.00
_cell.angle_gamma   90.00
#
_symmetry.space_group_name_H-M   'P 1'
#
loop_
_entity.id
_entity.type
_entity.pdbx_description
1 polymer ?
#
loop_
_entity_poly.entity_id
_entity_poly.type
_entity_poly.pdbx_seq_one_letter_code
_entity_poly.pdbx_strand_id
1 'polypeptide(L)'
;MGWRLLVLIVVVTAGCGGFGFSDGDDPVTPAPVPTSSATTYPTGVGPTGVTSPSLLGSAHGDRLNGSGYTVTMNRTVRYANGSLRSHLRVHVALDANRTHLANISVRGHAAPVLLGRPPATASFWSDGDRYLRRLARDNQTIYNEYDPPDSYAGTWRYWVHTAALNGRPAADVTRTVAPFHTRTRQSQQPDGTVYVIRGDRLRENATSTAWTSRENATLVAHVTRSGLVRNYRTEYTRVTDGGDPVTVTRTVRFTAVGNTTVGPPPWRDRAQSTPG
;
A
#
# COMPACT_ATOMS: atom_id res chain seq x y z
N MET A 1 47.44 31.36 -27.09
CA MET A 1 47.52 32.50 -26.16
C MET A 1 46.60 32.17 -24.98
N GLY A 2 47.01 31.65 -23.83
CA GLY A 2 48.27 31.81 -23.12
C GLY A 2 48.12 32.87 -22.04
N TRP A 3 47.49 32.56 -20.90
CA TRP A 3 47.82 33.22 -19.62
C TRP A 3 47.45 32.33 -18.42
N ARG A 4 48.40 32.21 -17.51
CA ARG A 4 48.43 31.37 -16.31
C ARG A 4 48.22 32.21 -15.05
N LEU A 5 47.63 31.56 -14.03
CA LEU A 5 47.91 31.64 -12.58
C LEU A 5 47.82 33.00 -11.84
N LEU A 6 47.11 33.00 -10.70
CA LEU A 6 47.78 33.21 -9.40
C LEU A 6 46.94 32.72 -8.21
N VAL A 7 47.56 31.84 -7.43
CA VAL A 7 47.17 31.32 -6.11
C VAL A 7 47.84 32.21 -5.06
N LEU A 8 47.08 32.69 -4.07
CA LEU A 8 47.63 33.43 -2.93
C LEU A 8 47.53 32.56 -1.67
N ILE A 9 48.68 32.01 -1.28
CA ILE A 9 48.96 31.39 0.02
C ILE A 9 49.37 32.53 0.96
N VAL A 10 48.69 32.65 2.11
CA VAL A 10 49.12 33.52 3.21
C VAL A 10 49.69 32.63 4.30
N VAL A 11 51.01 32.70 4.47
CA VAL A 11 51.75 32.20 5.63
C VAL A 11 52.27 33.43 6.37
N VAL A 12 51.93 33.57 7.66
CA VAL A 12 52.54 34.57 8.55
C VAL A 12 53.06 33.87 9.81
N THR A 13 54.38 33.79 9.82
CA THR A 13 55.41 33.77 10.88
C THR A 13 55.04 33.88 12.37
N ALA A 14 55.40 32.84 13.12
CA ALA A 14 56.26 32.75 14.31
C ALA A 14 56.45 33.89 15.36
N GLY A 15 56.32 33.48 16.63
CA GLY A 15 57.14 33.91 17.82
C GLY A 15 56.56 35.05 18.66
N CYS A 16 56.66 35.13 20.00
CA CYS A 16 57.26 34.31 21.06
C CYS A 16 56.85 34.95 22.42
N GLY A 17 56.75 34.19 23.52
CA GLY A 17 56.66 34.77 24.87
C GLY A 17 55.96 33.87 25.89
N GLY A 18 56.74 33.19 26.74
CA GLY A 18 56.24 32.40 27.86
C GLY A 18 56.13 33.19 29.15
N PHE A 19 55.22 32.78 30.02
CA PHE A 19 55.30 32.84 31.50
C PHE A 19 54.29 31.82 32.04
N GLY A 20 54.71 30.96 32.97
CA GLY A 20 53.90 29.89 33.53
C GLY A 20 53.13 30.31 34.78
N PHE A 21 51.99 29.64 35.00
CA PHE A 21 51.41 29.36 36.32
C PHE A 21 50.66 28.03 36.22
N SER A 22 50.96 27.10 37.13
CA SER A 22 50.18 25.89 37.39
C SER A 22 48.97 26.24 38.26
N ASP A 23 47.78 25.75 37.89
CA ASP A 23 46.90 24.95 38.74
C ASP A 23 45.46 24.96 38.21
N GLY A 24 44.89 23.74 38.06
CA GLY A 24 43.45 23.53 38.05
C GLY A 24 42.75 23.41 36.69
N ASP A 25 43.11 22.42 35.87
CA ASP A 25 42.18 21.92 34.85
C ASP A 25 41.08 21.09 35.55
N ASP A 26 40.03 21.76 36.01
CA ASP A 26 38.75 21.08 36.23
C ASP A 26 38.17 20.72 34.85
N PRO A 27 37.94 19.43 34.54
CA PRO A 27 37.34 19.05 33.28
C PRO A 27 35.87 19.48 33.29
N VAL A 28 35.58 20.63 32.69
CA VAL A 28 34.22 21.03 32.33
C VAL A 28 33.67 19.99 31.36
N THR A 29 32.83 19.09 31.88
CA THR A 29 32.11 18.14 31.03
C THR A 29 31.05 18.95 30.29
N PRO A 30 31.06 19.00 28.95
CA PRO A 30 30.02 19.70 28.21
C PRO A 30 28.65 19.14 28.62
N ALA A 31 27.73 20.02 29.03
CA ALA A 31 26.37 19.63 29.31
C ALA A 31 25.80 18.90 28.08
N PRO A 32 25.06 17.79 28.25
CA PRO A 32 24.43 17.10 27.13
C PRO A 32 23.57 18.10 26.36
N VAL A 33 24.00 18.45 25.14
CA VAL A 33 23.17 19.21 24.21
C VAL A 33 21.96 18.32 23.93
N PRO A 34 20.70 18.81 24.08
CA PRO A 34 19.55 18.02 23.71
C PRO A 34 19.65 17.69 22.22
N THR A 35 20.04 16.47 21.88
CA THR A 35 19.85 15.90 20.55
C THR A 35 18.35 15.73 20.41
N SER A 36 17.69 16.82 19.99
CA SER A 36 16.35 16.75 19.45
C SER A 36 16.45 15.80 18.27
N SER A 37 16.11 14.54 18.49
CA SER A 37 15.96 13.56 17.45
C SER A 37 14.85 14.11 16.57
N ALA A 38 15.21 14.88 15.54
CA ALA A 38 14.25 15.46 14.63
C ALA A 38 13.56 14.28 13.94
N THR A 39 12.41 13.88 14.45
CA THR A 39 11.75 12.68 13.95
C THR A 39 11.30 12.95 12.52
N THR A 40 12.02 12.36 11.57
CA THR A 40 11.70 12.53 10.15
C THR A 40 10.46 11.72 9.82
N TYR A 41 9.32 12.40 9.69
CA TYR A 41 8.09 11.78 9.21
C TYR A 41 8.21 11.33 7.75
N PRO A 42 7.46 10.30 7.32
CA PRO A 42 7.41 9.90 5.92
C PRO A 42 6.90 11.03 5.02
N THR A 43 7.29 11.02 3.75
CA THR A 43 6.78 11.95 2.73
C THR A 43 5.25 11.98 2.73
N GLY A 44 4.67 13.20 2.83
CA GLY A 44 3.22 13.41 2.88
C GLY A 44 2.58 13.20 4.27
N VAL A 45 3.37 12.87 5.29
CA VAL A 45 2.92 12.68 6.68
C VAL A 45 3.63 13.68 7.59
N GLY A 46 2.92 14.19 8.59
CA GLY A 46 3.45 15.07 9.63
C GLY A 46 2.99 14.65 11.04
N PRO A 47 3.37 15.43 12.07
CA PRO A 47 3.07 15.11 13.47
C PRO A 47 1.58 15.09 13.79
N THR A 48 0.79 15.91 13.11
CA THR A 48 -0.65 16.07 13.37
C THR A 48 -1.53 15.26 12.42
N GLY A 49 -0.97 14.55 11.43
CA GLY A 49 -1.74 13.83 10.42
C GLY A 49 -1.04 13.80 9.06
N VAL A 50 -1.80 13.47 8.01
CA VAL A 50 -1.36 13.48 6.62
C VAL A 50 -1.41 14.90 6.07
N THR A 51 -0.25 15.43 5.69
CA THR A 51 -0.07 16.79 5.15
C THR A 51 -0.34 16.84 3.66
N SER A 52 -0.03 15.76 2.93
CA SER A 52 -0.31 15.64 1.49
C SER A 52 -0.62 14.20 1.10
N PRO A 53 -1.91 13.86 0.87
CA PRO A 53 -2.32 12.52 0.44
C PRO A 53 -1.74 12.07 -0.90
N SER A 54 -1.48 13.02 -1.82
CA SER A 54 -0.86 12.73 -3.11
C SER A 54 0.61 12.37 -2.95
N LEU A 55 1.37 13.11 -2.13
CA LEU A 55 2.77 12.81 -1.86
C LEU A 55 2.93 11.48 -1.10
N LEU A 56 2.04 11.17 -0.15
CA LEU A 56 2.02 9.85 0.50
C LEU A 56 1.72 8.73 -0.52
N GLY A 57 0.76 8.96 -1.41
CA GLY A 57 0.43 8.03 -2.49
C GLY A 57 1.63 7.78 -3.42
N SER A 58 2.28 8.84 -3.91
CA SER A 58 3.46 8.73 -4.77
C SER A 58 4.58 7.98 -4.06
N ALA A 59 4.92 8.35 -2.82
CA ALA A 59 5.96 7.66 -2.06
C ALA A 59 5.67 6.16 -1.89
N HIS A 60 4.40 5.78 -1.68
CA HIS A 60 3.98 4.38 -1.67
C HIS A 60 4.14 3.70 -3.03
N GLY A 61 3.69 4.36 -4.11
CA GLY A 61 3.81 3.87 -5.47
C GLY A 61 5.26 3.63 -5.88
N ASP A 62 6.16 4.55 -5.53
CA ASP A 62 7.59 4.45 -5.83
C ASP A 62 8.25 3.24 -5.15
N ARG A 63 7.78 2.84 -3.95
CA ARG A 63 8.27 1.63 -3.29
C ARG A 63 7.86 0.34 -3.99
N LEU A 64 6.71 0.35 -4.66
CA LEU A 64 6.18 -0.81 -5.37
C LEU A 64 6.60 -0.85 -6.84
N ASN A 65 6.95 0.30 -7.42
CA ASN A 65 7.39 0.39 -8.80
C ASN A 65 8.70 -0.41 -9.00
N GLY A 66 8.78 -1.19 -10.07
CA GLY A 66 9.92 -2.09 -10.32
C GLY A 66 10.05 -3.30 -9.38
N SER A 67 9.43 -3.26 -8.20
CA SER A 67 9.50 -4.34 -7.21
C SER A 67 8.43 -5.42 -7.44
N GLY A 68 8.74 -6.66 -7.03
CA GLY A 68 7.74 -7.68 -6.73
C GLY A 68 7.07 -7.43 -5.38
N TYR A 69 5.80 -7.79 -5.22
CA TYR A 69 5.06 -7.69 -3.96
C TYR A 69 3.81 -8.58 -3.96
N THR A 70 3.28 -8.83 -2.77
CA THR A 70 1.99 -9.50 -2.59
C THR A 70 0.97 -8.52 -2.04
N VAL A 71 -0.18 -8.38 -2.71
CA VAL A 71 -1.32 -7.58 -2.24
C VAL A 71 -2.49 -8.47 -1.86
N THR A 72 -3.08 -8.23 -0.69
CA THR A 72 -4.33 -8.86 -0.27
C THR A 72 -5.36 -7.78 0.02
N MET A 73 -6.50 -7.83 -0.65
CA MET A 73 -7.67 -7.02 -0.36
C MET A 73 -8.83 -7.91 0.11
N ASN A 74 -9.48 -7.51 1.20
CA ASN A 74 -10.78 -8.03 1.58
C ASN A 74 -11.79 -6.90 1.64
N ARG A 75 -12.97 -7.12 1.06
CA ARG A 75 -14.12 -6.24 1.19
C ARG A 75 -15.32 -7.04 1.65
N THR A 76 -15.89 -6.66 2.78
CA THR A 76 -17.06 -7.29 3.38
C THR A 76 -18.16 -6.26 3.52
N VAL A 77 -19.38 -6.64 3.13
CA VAL A 77 -20.60 -5.87 3.33
C VAL A 77 -21.56 -6.73 4.13
N ARG A 78 -22.04 -6.20 5.25
CA ARG A 78 -23.02 -6.87 6.13
C ARG A 78 -24.23 -5.98 6.35
N TYR A 79 -25.39 -6.60 6.49
CA TYR A 79 -26.59 -5.92 6.97
C TYR A 79 -26.47 -5.59 8.45
N ALA A 80 -27.38 -4.74 8.95
CA ALA A 80 -27.48 -4.40 10.36
C ALA A 80 -27.63 -5.64 11.28
N ASN A 81 -28.33 -6.69 10.81
CA ASN A 81 -28.46 -7.96 11.53
C ASN A 81 -27.21 -8.86 11.49
N GLY A 82 -26.09 -8.38 10.93
CA GLY A 82 -24.82 -9.09 10.83
C GLY A 82 -24.70 -10.10 9.68
N SER A 83 -25.81 -10.41 8.99
CA SER A 83 -25.81 -11.36 7.87
C SER A 83 -24.96 -10.86 6.69
N LEU A 84 -24.37 -11.80 5.96
CA LEU A 84 -23.45 -11.48 4.87
C LEU A 84 -24.21 -11.08 3.61
N ARG A 85 -24.02 -9.84 3.15
CA ARG A 85 -24.54 -9.36 1.86
C ARG A 85 -23.57 -9.65 0.71
N SER A 86 -22.30 -9.30 0.92
CA SER A 86 -21.24 -9.43 -0.09
C SER A 86 -19.89 -9.59 0.57
N HIS A 87 -19.07 -10.48 0.03
CA HIS A 87 -17.67 -10.65 0.38
C HIS A 87 -16.84 -10.83 -0.88
N LEU A 88 -15.76 -10.07 -1.01
CA LEU A 88 -14.74 -10.21 -2.04
C LEU A 88 -13.38 -10.28 -1.37
N ARG A 89 -12.61 -11.32 -1.70
CA ARG A 89 -11.18 -11.41 -1.39
C ARG A 89 -10.39 -11.50 -2.69
N VAL A 90 -9.39 -10.64 -2.81
CA VAL A 90 -8.41 -10.67 -3.91
C VAL A 90 -7.03 -10.78 -3.30
N HIS A 91 -6.28 -11.79 -3.70
CA HIS A 91 -4.89 -12.02 -3.28
C HIS A 91 -4.02 -12.17 -4.52
N VAL A 92 -3.08 -11.26 -4.72
CA VAL A 92 -2.18 -11.29 -5.89
C VAL A 92 -0.75 -11.33 -5.40
N ALA A 93 -0.02 -12.37 -5.78
CA ALA A 93 1.43 -12.37 -5.77
C ALA A 93 1.90 -11.90 -7.14
N LEU A 94 2.78 -10.89 -7.17
CA LEU A 94 3.36 -10.31 -8.39
C LEU A 94 4.87 -10.24 -8.19
N ASP A 95 5.65 -10.91 -9.04
CA ASP A 95 7.10 -10.81 -8.96
C ASP A 95 7.64 -9.58 -9.73
N ALA A 96 8.96 -9.40 -9.70
CA ALA A 96 9.63 -8.28 -10.39
C ALA A 96 9.51 -8.36 -11.93
N ASN A 97 9.44 -9.58 -12.49
CA ASN A 97 9.26 -9.85 -13.92
C ASN A 97 7.80 -9.73 -14.38
N ARG A 98 6.88 -9.48 -13.43
CA ARG A 98 5.43 -9.39 -13.64
C ARG A 98 4.76 -10.74 -13.92
N THR A 99 5.43 -11.85 -13.62
CA THR A 99 4.75 -13.12 -13.38
C THR A 99 3.80 -12.92 -12.20
N HIS A 100 2.57 -13.42 -12.32
CA HIS A 100 1.59 -13.23 -11.26
C HIS A 100 0.74 -14.46 -11.02
N LEU A 101 0.28 -14.57 -9.78
CA LEU A 101 -0.76 -15.51 -9.36
C LEU A 101 -1.82 -14.72 -8.58
N ALA A 102 -2.99 -14.56 -9.17
CA ALA A 102 -4.16 -13.95 -8.53
C ALA A 102 -5.12 -15.04 -8.05
N ASN A 103 -5.51 -15.00 -6.78
CA ASN A 103 -6.52 -15.85 -6.18
C ASN A 103 -7.70 -15.00 -5.71
N ILE A 104 -8.90 -15.34 -6.16
CA ILE A 104 -10.11 -14.56 -5.93
C ILE A 104 -11.19 -15.46 -5.31
N SER A 105 -11.93 -14.91 -4.34
CA SER A 105 -13.13 -15.52 -3.79
C SER A 105 -14.24 -14.49 -3.65
N VAL A 106 -15.43 -14.83 -4.16
CA VAL A 106 -16.66 -14.06 -3.99
C VAL A 106 -17.73 -14.89 -3.29
N ARG A 107 -18.44 -14.28 -2.33
CA ARG A 107 -19.52 -14.92 -1.56
C ARG A 107 -20.61 -13.90 -1.19
N GLY A 108 -21.86 -14.36 -1.07
CA GLY A 108 -23.02 -13.51 -0.79
C GLY A 108 -23.77 -13.13 -2.06
N HIS A 109 -25.09 -13.03 -1.97
CA HIS A 109 -25.99 -12.87 -3.12
C HIS A 109 -25.77 -11.57 -3.90
N ALA A 110 -25.22 -10.54 -3.25
CA ALA A 110 -24.92 -9.24 -3.86
C ALA A 110 -23.41 -9.00 -4.01
N ALA A 111 -22.59 -10.07 -4.01
CA ALA A 111 -21.19 -9.96 -4.33
C ALA A 111 -20.96 -9.72 -5.84
N PRO A 112 -19.82 -9.11 -6.21
CA PRO A 112 -19.49 -8.88 -7.61
C PRO A 112 -19.50 -10.16 -8.45
N VAL A 113 -20.08 -10.08 -9.64
CA VAL A 113 -20.22 -11.21 -10.58
C VAL A 113 -19.01 -11.42 -11.50
N LEU A 114 -17.84 -10.92 -11.10
CA LEU A 114 -16.62 -10.94 -11.93
C LEU A 114 -16.07 -12.35 -12.20
N LEU A 115 -16.57 -13.36 -11.50
CA LEU A 115 -16.27 -14.79 -11.73
C LEU A 115 -17.51 -15.58 -12.20
N GLY A 116 -18.61 -14.90 -12.52
CA GLY A 116 -19.96 -15.49 -12.63
C GLY A 116 -20.74 -15.35 -11.32
N ARG A 117 -21.86 -16.09 -11.21
CA ARG A 117 -22.76 -16.04 -10.06
C ARG A 117 -22.03 -16.51 -8.78
N PRO A 118 -21.98 -15.71 -7.70
CA PRO A 118 -21.44 -16.16 -6.42
C PRO A 118 -22.26 -17.31 -5.82
N PRO A 119 -21.65 -18.24 -5.04
CA PRO A 119 -20.24 -18.25 -4.66
C PRO A 119 -19.34 -18.78 -5.78
N ALA A 120 -18.19 -18.13 -5.95
CA ALA A 120 -17.20 -18.54 -6.94
C ALA A 120 -15.78 -18.27 -6.42
N THR A 121 -14.85 -19.10 -6.87
CA THR A 121 -13.41 -18.90 -6.63
C THR A 121 -12.63 -19.09 -7.92
N ALA A 122 -11.53 -18.37 -8.06
CA ALA A 122 -10.68 -18.51 -9.22
C ALA A 122 -9.21 -18.25 -8.90
N SER A 123 -8.35 -18.90 -9.67
CA SER A 123 -6.92 -18.63 -9.70
C SER A 123 -6.50 -18.30 -11.13
N PHE A 124 -5.76 -17.21 -11.31
CA PHE A 124 -5.23 -16.77 -12.60
C PHE A 124 -3.72 -16.67 -12.47
N TRP A 125 -3.02 -17.34 -13.38
CA TRP A 125 -1.57 -17.31 -13.45
C TRP A 125 -1.12 -16.89 -14.83
N SER A 126 -0.06 -16.09 -14.89
CA SER A 126 0.63 -15.79 -16.14
C SER A 126 2.07 -15.39 -15.87
N ASP A 127 2.97 -15.84 -16.74
CA ASP A 127 4.38 -15.46 -16.88
C ASP A 127 4.60 -14.41 -17.99
N GLY A 128 3.52 -13.93 -18.62
CA GLY A 128 3.56 -13.01 -19.76
C GLY A 128 3.36 -13.71 -21.10
N ASP A 129 3.73 -14.98 -21.21
CA ASP A 129 3.59 -15.78 -22.43
C ASP A 129 2.33 -16.63 -22.41
N ARG A 130 1.98 -17.19 -21.24
CA ARG A 130 0.81 -18.04 -21.06
C ARG A 130 -0.15 -17.45 -20.06
N TYR A 131 -1.44 -17.70 -20.27
CA TYR A 131 -2.48 -17.27 -19.34
C TYR A 131 -3.34 -18.47 -18.97
N LEU A 132 -3.25 -18.85 -17.70
CA LEU A 132 -3.90 -20.05 -17.19
C LEU A 132 -4.94 -19.67 -16.15
N ARG A 133 -6.08 -20.35 -16.19
CA ARG A 133 -7.18 -20.13 -15.25
C ARG A 133 -7.63 -21.44 -14.64
N ARG A 134 -7.85 -21.40 -13.32
CA ARG A 134 -8.68 -22.34 -12.58
C ARG A 134 -9.91 -21.59 -12.09
N LEU A 135 -11.12 -22.00 -12.49
CA LEU A 135 -12.37 -21.37 -12.08
C LEU A 135 -13.30 -22.43 -11.46
N ALA A 136 -13.71 -22.21 -10.21
CA ALA A 136 -14.69 -23.06 -9.53
C ALA A 136 -15.96 -22.27 -9.22
N ARG A 137 -17.09 -22.70 -9.80
CA ARG A 137 -18.45 -22.15 -9.64
C ARG A 137 -19.48 -23.22 -10.01
N ASP A 138 -20.72 -23.10 -9.55
CA ASP A 138 -21.83 -24.00 -9.94
C ASP A 138 -21.49 -25.50 -9.79
N ASN A 139 -20.75 -25.85 -8.72
CA ASN A 139 -20.25 -27.20 -8.44
C ASN A 139 -19.34 -27.81 -9.54
N GLN A 140 -18.81 -26.99 -10.43
CA GLN A 140 -17.87 -27.37 -11.48
C GLN A 140 -16.53 -26.66 -11.27
N THR A 141 -15.44 -27.27 -11.70
CA THR A 141 -14.12 -26.63 -11.77
C THR A 141 -13.54 -26.77 -13.16
N ILE A 142 -13.28 -25.64 -13.80
CA ILE A 142 -12.67 -25.53 -15.13
C ILE A 142 -11.20 -25.19 -14.95
N TYR A 143 -10.36 -25.82 -15.77
CA TYR A 143 -8.94 -25.52 -15.92
C TYR A 143 -8.72 -25.30 -17.40
N ASN A 144 -8.19 -24.15 -17.81
CA ASN A 144 -7.91 -23.90 -19.22
C ASN A 144 -6.83 -22.83 -19.39
N GLU A 145 -6.12 -22.92 -20.51
CA GLU A 145 -5.35 -21.82 -21.09
C GLU A 145 -6.32 -20.90 -21.88
N TYR A 146 -6.03 -19.61 -21.97
CA TYR A 146 -6.84 -18.64 -22.72
C TYR A 146 -5.96 -17.51 -23.25
N ASP A 147 -6.40 -16.80 -24.29
CA ASP A 147 -5.66 -15.65 -24.83
C ASP A 147 -6.31 -14.32 -24.41
N PRO A 148 -5.54 -13.28 -24.02
CA PRO A 148 -6.06 -11.92 -23.95
C PRO A 148 -6.35 -11.41 -25.38
N PRO A 149 -7.50 -10.76 -25.65
CA PRO A 149 -8.36 -10.06 -24.70
C PRO A 149 -9.60 -10.83 -24.23
N ASP A 150 -9.73 -12.14 -24.49
CA ASP A 150 -10.97 -12.93 -24.23
C ASP A 150 -11.46 -12.82 -22.78
N SER A 151 -10.57 -12.47 -21.85
CA SER A 151 -10.97 -11.79 -20.63
C SER A 151 -9.97 -10.72 -20.19
N TYR A 152 -10.45 -9.51 -19.87
CA TYR A 152 -9.68 -8.47 -19.16
C TYR A 152 -9.06 -8.97 -17.85
N ALA A 153 -9.63 -10.05 -17.32
CA ALA A 153 -9.21 -10.79 -16.14
C ALA A 153 -7.86 -11.54 -16.29
N GLY A 154 -7.18 -11.46 -17.44
CA GLY A 154 -5.88 -12.12 -17.62
C GLY A 154 -4.66 -11.36 -17.15
N THR A 155 -4.75 -10.05 -16.96
CA THR A 155 -3.57 -9.24 -16.64
C THR A 155 -3.43 -8.99 -15.14
N TRP A 156 -2.18 -8.94 -14.67
CA TRP A 156 -1.90 -8.48 -13.30
C TRP A 156 -2.44 -7.07 -13.04
N ARG A 157 -2.47 -6.21 -14.07
CA ARG A 157 -3.00 -4.84 -13.97
C ARG A 157 -4.47 -4.85 -13.60
N TYR A 158 -5.27 -5.73 -14.19
CA TYR A 158 -6.67 -5.87 -13.81
C TYR A 158 -6.80 -6.32 -12.34
N TRP A 159 -6.09 -7.39 -11.96
CA TRP A 159 -6.20 -7.93 -10.60
C TRP A 159 -5.72 -6.97 -9.52
N VAL A 160 -4.64 -6.24 -9.77
CA VAL A 160 -4.09 -5.27 -8.83
C VAL A 160 -4.87 -3.95 -8.92
N HIS A 161 -4.90 -3.29 -10.08
CA HIS A 161 -5.37 -1.91 -10.19
C HIS A 161 -6.89 -1.75 -10.24
N THR A 162 -7.63 -2.81 -10.53
CA THR A 162 -9.09 -2.75 -10.67
C THR A 162 -9.79 -3.62 -9.63
N ALA A 163 -9.38 -4.89 -9.49
CA ALA A 163 -10.08 -5.81 -8.59
C ALA A 163 -9.67 -5.63 -7.12
N ALA A 164 -8.37 -5.51 -6.83
CA ALA A 164 -7.88 -5.29 -5.47
C ALA A 164 -7.93 -3.81 -5.06
N LEU A 165 -7.53 -2.91 -5.95
CA LEU A 165 -7.36 -1.49 -5.69
C LEU A 165 -8.33 -0.63 -6.52
N ASN A 166 -8.53 0.62 -6.10
CA ASN A 166 -9.33 1.60 -6.84
C ASN A 166 -8.43 2.46 -7.76
N GLY A 167 -7.59 1.79 -8.55
CA GLY A 167 -6.57 2.38 -9.41
C GLY A 167 -5.15 1.86 -9.11
N ARG A 168 -4.14 2.55 -9.63
CA ARG A 168 -2.73 2.28 -9.31
C ARG A 168 -2.48 2.39 -7.79
N PRO A 169 -1.49 1.70 -7.21
CA PRO A 169 -1.24 1.74 -5.77
C PRO A 169 -1.17 3.15 -5.16
N ALA A 170 -0.47 4.07 -5.84
CA ALA A 170 -0.40 5.47 -5.42
C ALA A 170 -1.78 6.14 -5.37
N ALA A 171 -2.57 6.00 -6.44
CA ALA A 171 -3.90 6.60 -6.55
C ALA A 171 -4.87 6.03 -5.52
N ASP A 172 -4.81 4.72 -5.26
CA ASP A 172 -5.67 4.07 -4.29
C ASP A 172 -5.37 4.52 -2.84
N VAL A 173 -4.09 4.70 -2.47
CA VAL A 173 -3.71 5.32 -1.19
C VAL A 173 -4.22 6.77 -1.11
N THR A 174 -3.96 7.58 -2.13
CA THR A 174 -4.41 8.98 -2.15
C THR A 174 -5.92 9.10 -1.99
N ARG A 175 -6.70 8.32 -2.77
CA ARG A 175 -8.18 8.34 -2.71
C ARG A 175 -8.75 7.79 -1.40
N THR A 176 -8.00 6.92 -0.72
CA THR A 176 -8.40 6.36 0.58
C THR A 176 -8.16 7.37 1.71
N VAL A 177 -7.05 8.10 1.68
CA VAL A 177 -6.62 8.97 2.78
C VAL A 177 -7.16 10.39 2.65
N ALA A 178 -7.23 10.94 1.43
CA ALA A 178 -7.61 12.32 1.18
C ALA A 178 -8.95 12.78 1.81
N PRO A 179 -10.00 11.94 1.88
CA PRO A 179 -11.27 12.33 2.47
C PRO A 179 -11.23 12.53 3.98
N PHE A 180 -10.20 12.07 4.69
CA PHE A 180 -10.20 12.04 6.16
C PHE A 180 -9.46 13.24 6.76
N HIS A 181 -10.00 13.76 7.85
CA HIS A 181 -9.15 14.39 8.87
C HIS A 181 -8.37 13.28 9.56
N THR A 182 -7.05 13.43 9.64
CA THR A 182 -6.17 12.37 10.14
C THR A 182 -5.34 12.84 11.30
N ARG A 183 -4.89 11.88 12.12
CA ARG A 183 -3.90 12.05 13.18
C ARG A 183 -2.82 11.01 13.01
N THR A 184 -1.57 11.38 13.31
CA THR A 184 -0.43 10.47 13.21
C THR A 184 0.08 10.13 14.60
N ARG A 185 0.31 8.83 14.84
CA ARG A 185 1.03 8.35 16.03
C ARG A 185 2.21 7.52 15.59
N GLN A 186 3.36 7.71 16.23
CA GLN A 186 4.52 6.86 16.04
C GLN A 186 4.43 5.65 16.96
N SER A 187 4.83 4.50 16.42
CA SER A 187 4.95 3.25 17.16
C SER A 187 6.32 2.66 16.83
N GLN A 188 7.18 2.53 17.84
CA GLN A 188 8.42 1.78 17.69
C GLN A 188 8.10 0.29 17.61
N GLN A 189 8.64 -0.38 16.61
CA GLN A 189 8.54 -1.83 16.43
C GLN A 189 9.96 -2.40 16.28
N PRO A 190 10.18 -3.70 16.51
CA PRO A 190 11.50 -4.33 16.35
C PRO A 190 12.11 -4.15 14.96
N ASP A 191 11.27 -4.01 13.93
CA ASP A 191 11.67 -3.82 12.53
C ASP A 191 11.73 -2.34 12.09
N GLY A 192 11.63 -1.42 13.06
CA GLY A 192 11.74 0.03 12.87
C GLY A 192 10.49 0.81 13.23
N THR A 193 10.52 2.12 12.99
CA THR A 193 9.39 3.02 13.32
C THR A 193 8.25 2.86 12.31
N VAL A 194 7.04 2.62 12.83
CA VAL A 194 5.79 2.62 12.07
C VAL A 194 4.95 3.85 12.45
N TYR A 195 4.42 4.52 11.44
CA TYR A 195 3.53 5.67 11.57
C TYR A 195 2.09 5.19 11.38
N VAL A 196 1.33 5.21 12.47
CA VAL A 196 -0.09 4.83 12.49
C VAL A 196 -0.92 6.08 12.21
N ILE A 197 -1.55 6.12 11.04
CA ILE A 197 -2.45 7.18 10.62
C ILE A 197 -3.88 6.73 10.94
N ARG A 198 -4.62 7.55 11.69
CA ARG A 198 -6.02 7.32 12.02
C ARG A 198 -6.88 8.45 11.49
N GLY A 199 -8.06 8.13 10.97
CA GLY A 199 -9.10 9.11 10.64
C GLY A 199 -10.47 8.59 11.11
N ASP A 200 -11.27 9.48 11.67
CA ASP A 200 -12.59 9.21 12.26
C ASP A 200 -13.64 10.25 11.82
N ARG A 201 -13.21 11.25 11.05
CA ARG A 201 -14.08 12.28 10.47
C ARG A 201 -13.72 12.53 9.02
N LEU A 202 -14.73 12.62 8.17
CA LEU A 202 -14.57 13.07 6.79
C LEU A 202 -14.42 14.59 6.72
N ARG A 203 -13.65 15.07 5.75
CA ARG A 203 -13.54 16.50 5.43
C ARG A 203 -14.84 16.96 4.77
N GLU A 204 -15.32 18.14 5.12
CA GLU A 204 -16.58 18.71 4.61
C GLU A 204 -16.58 18.85 3.07
N ASN A 205 -15.42 19.17 2.48
CA ASN A 205 -15.22 19.25 1.03
C ASN A 205 -14.58 17.99 0.44
N ALA A 206 -14.90 16.80 0.96
CA ALA A 206 -14.51 15.55 0.31
C ALA A 206 -15.27 15.42 -1.04
N THR A 207 -14.81 16.13 -2.07
CA THR A 207 -15.38 16.26 -3.42
C THR A 207 -15.53 14.95 -4.20
N SER A 208 -15.13 13.83 -3.62
CA SER A 208 -15.38 12.52 -4.18
C SER A 208 -16.81 12.08 -3.85
N THR A 209 -17.70 12.07 -4.85
CA THR A 209 -19.04 11.43 -4.81
C THR A 209 -19.02 10.03 -4.20
N ALA A 210 -17.90 9.31 -4.28
CA ALA A 210 -17.77 8.00 -3.67
C ALA A 210 -17.86 7.99 -2.13
N TRP A 211 -17.60 9.11 -1.43
CA TRP A 211 -17.56 9.20 0.04
C TRP A 211 -18.71 10.00 0.66
N THR A 212 -19.48 10.77 -0.13
CA THR A 212 -20.53 11.65 0.38
C THR A 212 -21.69 10.91 1.05
N SER A 213 -22.00 9.69 0.58
CA SER A 213 -23.08 8.86 1.14
C SER A 213 -22.61 7.91 2.27
N ARG A 214 -21.41 8.11 2.81
CA ARG A 214 -20.79 7.20 3.78
C ARG A 214 -20.76 7.85 5.16
N GLU A 215 -21.36 7.16 6.10
CA GLU A 215 -21.46 7.61 7.49
C GLU A 215 -20.51 6.80 8.38
N ASN A 216 -20.19 7.35 9.56
CA ASN A 216 -19.35 6.70 10.57
C ASN A 216 -18.03 6.16 9.99
N ALA A 217 -17.46 6.91 9.04
CA ALA A 217 -16.30 6.46 8.30
C ALA A 217 -15.04 6.52 9.16
N THR A 218 -14.32 5.41 9.23
CA THR A 218 -13.03 5.31 9.90
C THR A 218 -11.94 4.84 8.94
N LEU A 219 -10.71 5.25 9.23
CA LEU A 219 -9.48 4.89 8.55
C LEU A 219 -8.41 4.54 9.59
N VAL A 220 -7.71 3.44 9.37
CA VAL A 220 -6.44 3.14 10.05
C VAL A 220 -5.44 2.67 9.00
N ALA A 221 -4.28 3.32 8.92
CA ALA A 221 -3.20 2.95 8.01
C ALA A 221 -1.86 2.87 8.75
N HIS A 222 -1.00 1.94 8.32
CA HIS A 222 0.34 1.75 8.86
C HIS A 222 1.38 2.05 7.78
N VAL A 223 2.21 3.06 8.03
CA VAL A 223 3.17 3.59 7.06
C VAL A 223 4.58 3.42 7.62
N THR A 224 5.51 2.91 6.81
CA THR A 224 6.92 2.88 7.17
C THR A 224 7.52 4.28 7.15
N ARG A 225 8.66 4.50 7.81
CA ARG A 225 9.46 5.74 7.66
C ARG A 225 9.72 6.12 6.20
N SER A 226 9.76 5.11 5.35
CA SER A 226 10.13 5.18 3.95
C SER A 226 8.95 5.56 3.02
N GLY A 227 7.72 5.61 3.54
CA GLY A 227 6.52 5.98 2.77
C GLY A 227 5.72 4.79 2.22
N LEU A 228 6.13 3.55 2.51
CA LEU A 228 5.33 2.37 2.16
C LEU A 228 4.13 2.26 3.12
N VAL A 229 2.92 2.38 2.59
CA VAL A 229 1.71 1.98 3.30
C VAL A 229 1.61 0.45 3.31
N ARG A 230 1.97 -0.18 4.44
CA ARG A 230 1.98 -1.65 4.59
C ARG A 230 0.57 -2.23 4.62
N ASN A 231 -0.35 -1.53 5.26
CA ASN A 231 -1.76 -1.90 5.27
C ASN A 231 -2.63 -0.69 5.62
N TYR A 232 -3.89 -0.77 5.22
CA TYR A 232 -4.92 0.14 5.69
C TYR A 232 -6.29 -0.55 5.76
N ARG A 233 -7.15 -0.04 6.64
CA ARG A 233 -8.54 -0.46 6.82
C ARG A 233 -9.43 0.76 6.76
N THR A 234 -10.52 0.66 6.01
CA THR A 234 -11.64 1.60 6.08
C THR A 234 -12.89 0.86 6.49
N GLU A 235 -13.71 1.50 7.32
CA GLU A 235 -15.03 1.01 7.71
C GLU A 235 -16.03 2.16 7.68
N TYR A 236 -17.24 1.92 7.17
CA TYR A 236 -18.29 2.94 7.12
C TYR A 236 -19.66 2.27 6.98
N THR A 237 -20.71 3.01 7.31
CA THR A 237 -22.10 2.65 7.01
C THR A 237 -22.58 3.37 5.76
N ARG A 238 -23.48 2.74 5.01
CA ARG A 238 -24.23 3.39 3.91
C ARG A 238 -25.58 2.72 3.74
N VAL A 239 -26.48 3.41 3.05
CA VAL A 239 -27.73 2.83 2.55
C VAL A 239 -27.48 2.24 1.16
N THR A 240 -28.03 1.05 0.91
CA THR A 240 -28.03 0.42 -0.42
C THR A 240 -29.12 1.02 -1.29
N ASP A 241 -29.09 0.77 -2.60
CA ASP A 241 -30.12 1.29 -3.52
C ASP A 241 -31.53 0.74 -3.20
N GLY A 242 -31.63 -0.39 -2.50
CA GLY A 242 -32.88 -0.96 -1.99
C GLY A 242 -33.32 -0.44 -0.62
N GLY A 243 -32.62 0.55 -0.04
CA GLY A 243 -32.98 1.15 1.25
C GLY A 243 -32.37 0.49 2.48
N ASP A 244 -31.69 -0.66 2.35
CA ASP A 244 -31.12 -1.35 3.50
C ASP A 244 -29.84 -0.65 4.02
N PRO A 245 -29.69 -0.43 5.33
CA PRO A 245 -28.43 0.01 5.93
C PRO A 245 -27.43 -1.15 5.97
N VAL A 246 -26.20 -0.87 5.55
CA VAL A 246 -25.10 -1.84 5.54
C VAL A 246 -23.80 -1.27 6.08
N THR A 247 -23.01 -2.11 6.74
CA THR A 247 -21.63 -1.82 7.14
C THR A 247 -20.69 -2.38 6.09
N VAL A 248 -19.78 -1.54 5.60
CA VAL A 248 -18.74 -1.90 4.64
C VAL A 248 -17.38 -1.82 5.32
N THR A 249 -16.66 -2.94 5.34
CA THR A 249 -15.26 -2.99 5.77
C THR A 249 -14.40 -3.34 4.57
N ARG A 250 -13.34 -2.56 4.32
CA ARG A 250 -12.29 -2.87 3.34
C ARG A 250 -10.93 -2.86 4.01
N THR A 251 -10.14 -3.91 3.80
CA THR A 251 -8.75 -4.00 4.24
C THR A 251 -7.86 -4.27 3.04
N VAL A 252 -6.71 -3.61 3.00
CA VAL A 252 -5.66 -3.86 2.02
C VAL A 252 -4.33 -4.01 2.74
N ARG A 253 -3.54 -4.99 2.32
CA ARG A 253 -2.23 -5.29 2.89
C ARG A 253 -1.24 -5.60 1.78
N PHE A 254 -0.06 -4.99 1.87
CA PHE A 254 1.11 -5.26 1.05
C PHE A 254 2.16 -5.99 1.90
N THR A 255 2.67 -7.10 1.37
CA THR A 255 3.70 -7.93 2.02
C THR A 255 4.75 -8.37 1.02
N ALA A 256 5.89 -8.85 1.51
CA ALA A 256 6.99 -9.39 0.69
C ALA A 256 7.44 -8.42 -0.43
N VAL A 257 7.37 -7.11 -0.18
CA VAL A 257 7.83 -6.10 -1.13
C VAL A 257 9.33 -6.26 -1.37
N GLY A 258 9.72 -6.44 -2.63
CA GLY A 258 11.07 -6.77 -3.06
C GLY A 258 11.41 -8.26 -3.05
N ASN A 259 10.61 -9.11 -2.39
CA ASN A 259 10.93 -10.52 -2.12
C ASN A 259 9.91 -11.52 -2.67
N THR A 260 8.81 -11.05 -3.28
CA THR A 260 7.81 -11.94 -3.88
C THR A 260 8.36 -12.62 -5.13
N THR A 261 8.32 -13.94 -5.14
CA THR A 261 8.54 -14.78 -6.32
C THR A 261 7.26 -15.52 -6.68
N VAL A 262 7.06 -15.79 -7.96
CA VAL A 262 5.88 -16.51 -8.45
C VAL A 262 6.34 -17.64 -9.37
N GLY A 263 6.11 -18.88 -8.95
CA GLY A 263 6.33 -20.06 -9.77
C GLY A 263 5.06 -20.54 -10.47
N PRO A 264 5.17 -21.56 -11.35
CA PRO A 264 4.03 -22.27 -11.90
C PRO A 264 3.08 -22.80 -10.81
N PRO A 265 1.75 -22.68 -10.99
CA PRO A 265 0.80 -23.24 -10.05
C PRO A 265 0.73 -24.77 -10.19
N PRO A 266 0.33 -25.50 -9.13
CA PRO A 266 0.26 -26.97 -9.15
C PRO A 266 -0.76 -27.53 -10.14
N TRP A 267 -1.64 -26.70 -10.68
CA TRP A 267 -2.67 -27.07 -11.66
C TRP A 267 -2.32 -26.66 -13.10
N ARG A 268 -1.09 -26.19 -13.35
CA ARG A 268 -0.63 -25.72 -14.67
C ARG A 268 -0.86 -26.76 -15.77
N ASP A 269 -0.36 -27.98 -15.57
CA ASP A 269 -0.37 -29.00 -16.63
C ASP A 269 -1.81 -29.39 -17.03
N ARG A 270 -2.73 -29.41 -16.06
CA ARG A 270 -4.16 -29.64 -16.31
C ARG A 270 -4.82 -28.52 -17.10
N ALA A 271 -4.42 -27.27 -16.86
CA ALA A 271 -4.93 -26.14 -17.63
C ALA A 271 -4.43 -26.19 -19.08
N GLN A 272 -3.20 -26.65 -19.32
CA GLN A 272 -2.60 -26.76 -20.65
C GLN A 272 -3.15 -27.94 -21.46
N SER A 273 -3.60 -29.01 -20.80
CA SER A 273 -4.22 -30.15 -21.48
C SER A 273 -5.67 -29.89 -21.92
N THR A 274 -6.21 -28.71 -21.61
CA THR A 274 -7.62 -28.35 -21.87
C THR A 274 -7.66 -27.10 -22.74
N PRO A 275 -8.04 -27.21 -24.02
CA PRO A 275 -8.27 -26.05 -24.87
C PRO A 275 -9.30 -25.09 -24.24
N GLY A 276 -9.05 -23.79 -24.37
CA GLY A 276 -9.87 -22.70 -23.84
C GLY A 276 -11.16 -22.45 -24.59
#